data_AF-A0A327R2E6-F1
#
_entry.id   AF-A0A327R2E6-F1
#
_cell.length_a   1.000
_cell.length_b   1.000
_cell.length_c   1.000
_cell.angle_alpha   90.00
_cell.angle_beta   90.00
_cell.angle_gamma   90.00
#
_symmetry.space_group_name_H-M   'P 1'
#
loop_
_entity.id
_entity.type
_entity.pdbx_description
1 polymer ?
#
loop_
_entity_poly.entity_id
_entity_poly.type
_entity_poly.pdbx_seq_one_letter_code
_entity_poly.pdbx_strand_id
1 'polypeptide(L)' 'MKKSMWQQIAEYLYIKKRDPNEPINRNTRLMHGMNRISIIVFLFAIIVMIIRLIKR' A
#
# COMPACT_ATOMS: atom_id res chain seq x y z
N MET A 1 -16.82 3.14 -14.33
CA MET A 1 -15.61 3.62 -15.02
C MET A 1 -14.45 2.69 -14.63
N LYS A 2 -13.80 2.02 -15.60
CA LYS A 2 -12.67 1.11 -15.32
C LYS A 2 -11.49 1.93 -14.79
N LYS A 3 -11.05 1.69 -13.55
CA LYS A 3 -9.83 2.31 -13.01
C LYS A 3 -8.63 1.87 -13.85
N SER A 4 -7.93 2.83 -14.45
CA SER A 4 -6.78 2.57 -15.30
C SER A 4 -5.65 1.92 -14.47
N MET A 5 -4.85 1.03 -15.06
CA MET A 5 -3.78 0.30 -14.34
C MET A 5 -2.82 1.26 -13.62
N TRP A 6 -2.57 2.43 -14.20
CA TRP A 6 -1.76 3.49 -13.62
C TRP A 6 -2.35 4.08 -12.32
N GLN A 7 -3.68 4.16 -12.21
CA GLN A 7 -4.34 4.62 -11.01
C GLN A 7 -4.23 3.59 -9.88
N GLN A 8 -4.23 2.30 -10.22
CA GLN A 8 -4.03 1.21 -9.25
C GLN A 8 -2.59 1.23 -8.71
N ILE A 9 -1.60 1.42 -9.59
CA ILE A 9 -0.19 1.56 -9.19
C ILE A 9 0.01 2.82 -8.32
N ALA A 10 -0.60 3.95 -8.67
CA ALA A 10 -0.51 5.18 -7.88
C ALA A 10 -1.24 5.08 -6.52
N GLU A 11 -2.36 4.34 -6.44
CA GLU A 11 -3.02 3.99 -5.16
C GLU A 11 -2.13 3.07 -4.31
N TYR A 12 -1.42 2.15 -4.94
CA TYR A 12 -0.49 1.21 -4.27
C TYR A 12 0.78 1.91 -3.77
N LEU A 13 1.32 2.86 -4.53
CA LEU A 13 2.49 3.65 -4.15
C LEU A 13 2.15 4.83 -3.23
N TYR A 14 0.88 5.00 -2.85
CA TYR A 14 0.45 6.02 -1.90
C TYR A 14 0.71 7.48 -2.38
N ILE A 15 0.83 7.71 -3.70
CA ILE A 15 1.26 9.02 -4.24
C ILE A 15 0.07 9.98 -4.40
N LYS A 16 -1.16 9.47 -4.52
CA LYS A 16 -2.33 10.33 -4.79
C LYS A 16 -3.11 10.67 -3.51
N LYS A 17 -3.11 11.96 -3.13
CA LYS A 17 -4.04 12.51 -2.15
C LYS A 17 -5.46 12.42 -2.72
N ARG A 18 -6.39 11.90 -1.91
CA ARG A 18 -7.78 11.59 -2.32
C ARG A 18 -8.47 12.85 -2.88
N ASP A 19 -9.11 12.71 -4.04
CA ASP A 19 -9.91 13.80 -4.63
C ASP A 19 -11.10 14.14 -3.70
N PRO A 20 -11.30 15.40 -3.31
CA PRO A 20 -12.32 15.80 -2.33
C PRO A 20 -13.76 15.64 -2.84
N ASN A 21 -13.95 15.54 -4.16
CA ASN A 21 -15.26 15.37 -4.80
C ASN A 21 -15.66 13.90 -5.02
N GLU A 22 -14.82 12.94 -4.64
CA GLU A 22 -15.16 11.52 -4.77
C GLU A 22 -16.04 11.04 -3.60
N PRO A 23 -17.12 10.28 -3.85
CA PRO A 23 -18.01 9.79 -2.80
C PRO A 23 -17.22 9.04 -1.72
N ILE A 24 -17.57 9.27 -0.45
CA ILE A 24 -16.95 8.63 0.71
C ILE A 24 -17.34 7.15 0.75
N ASN A 25 -16.72 6.37 -0.13
CA ASN A 25 -16.82 4.93 -0.13
C ASN A 25 -15.86 4.38 0.93
N ARG A 26 -16.42 3.81 2.00
CA ARG A 26 -15.68 3.12 3.08
C ARG A 26 -14.71 2.07 2.52
N ASN A 27 -15.04 1.45 1.38
CA ASN A 27 -14.22 0.47 0.67
C ASN A 27 -12.84 1.02 0.28
N THR A 28 -12.74 2.28 -0.16
CA THR A 28 -11.44 2.86 -0.55
C THR A 28 -10.53 3.08 0.66
N ARG A 29 -11.10 3.38 1.84
CA ARG A 29 -10.36 3.49 3.10
C ARG A 29 -9.83 2.13 3.58
N LEU A 30 -10.63 1.06 3.38
CA LEU A 30 -10.23 -0.31 3.70
C LEU A 30 -9.13 -0.82 2.75
N MET A 31 -9.25 -0.53 1.45
CA MET A 31 -8.21 -0.87 0.45
C MET A 31 -6.86 -0.23 0.78
N HIS A 32 -6.88 1.01 1.26
CA HIS A 32 -5.65 1.71 1.67
C HIS A 32 -5.06 1.15 2.98
N GLY A 33 -5.91 0.71 3.91
CA GLY A 33 -5.47 0.00 5.12
C GLY A 33 -4.76 -1.32 4.79
N MET A 34 -5.29 -2.08 3.84
CA MET A 34 -4.67 -3.32 3.36
C MET A 34 -3.27 -3.08 2.80
N ASN A 35 -3.09 -2.05 1.96
CA ASN A 35 -1.79 -1.69 1.41
C ASN A 35 -0.75 -1.29 2.49
N ARG A 36 -1.19 -0.57 3.54
CA ARG A 36 -0.31 -0.22 4.68
C ARG A 36 0.19 -1.47 5.41
N ILE A 37 -0.69 -2.47 5.61
CA ILE A 37 -0.31 -3.74 6.25
C ILE A 37 0.69 -4.50 5.39
N SER A 38 0.47 -4.56 4.07
CA SER A 38 1.39 -5.21 3.12
C SER A 38 2.80 -4.63 3.18
N ILE A 39 2.95 -3.30 3.25
CA ILE A 39 4.26 -2.64 3.35
C ILE A 39 4.94 -2.94 4.70
N ILE A 40 4.19 -2.94 5.80
CA ILE A 40 4.74 -3.24 7.13
C ILE A 40 5.26 -4.67 7.20
N VAL A 41 4.49 -5.65 6.70
CA VAL A 41 4.89 -7.06 6.69
C VAL A 41 6.10 -7.28 5.77
N PHE A 42 6.13 -6.60 4.61
CA PHE A 42 7.27 -6.65 3.69
C PHE A 42 8.56 -6.10 4.31
N LEU A 43 8.49 -4.94 4.96
CA LEU A 43 9.63 -4.34 5.67
C LEU A 43 10.10 -5.23 6.82
N PHE A 44 9.16 -5.82 7.58
CA PHE A 44 9.50 -6.79 8.63
C PHE A 44 10.26 -7.99 8.08
N ALA A 45 9.81 -8.57 6.97
CA ALA A 45 10.50 -9.68 6.31
C ALA A 45 11.91 -9.29 5.84
N ILE A 46 12.09 -8.10 5.26
CA ILE A 46 13.41 -7.58 4.88
C ILE A 46 14.32 -7.43 6.11
N ILE A 47 13.83 -6.86 7.20
CA ILE A 47 14.61 -6.69 8.44
C ILE A 47 15.06 -8.05 8.97
N VAL A 48 14.16 -9.04 9.04
CA VAL A 48 14.48 -10.41 9.48
C VAL A 48 15.52 -11.04 8.55
N MET A 49 15.38 -10.87 7.24
CA MET A 49 16.35 -11.38 6.25
C MET A 49 17.74 -10.76 6.44
N ILE A 50 17.83 -9.44 6.65
CA ILE A 50 19.09 -8.73 6.89
C ILE A 50 19.72 -9.20 8.21
N ILE A 51 18.95 -9.28 9.30
CA ILE A 51 19.46 -9.76 10.60
C ILE A 51 20.00 -11.19 10.46
N ARG A 52 19.28 -12.05 9.73
CA ARG A 52 19.71 -13.44 9.48
C ARG A 52 20.95 -13.52 8.58
N LEU A 53 21.14 -12.56 7.67
CA LEU A 53 22.34 -12.45 6.85
C LEU A 53 23.56 -11.99 7.66
N ILE A 54 23.39 -11.05 8.59
CA ILE A 54 24.47 -10.51 9.42
C ILE A 54 24.86 -11.47 10.56
N LYS A 55 23.89 -12.23 11.12
CA LYS A 55 24.16 -13.24 12.16
C LYS A 55 24.77 -14.54 11.63
N ARG A 56 24.91 -14.69 10.32
CA ARG A 56 25.49 -15.86 9.66
C ARG A 56 26.88 -15.53 9.16
#